data_AF-A0AAJ1RQ43-F1
#
_entry.id   AF-A0AAJ1RQ43-F1
#
_cell.length_a   1.000
_cell.length_b   1.000
_cell.length_c   1.000
_cell.angle_alpha   90.00
_cell.angle_beta   90.00
_cell.angle_gamma   90.00
#
_symmetry.space_group_name_H-M   'P 1'
#
loop_
_entity.id
_entity.type
_entity.pdbx_description
1 polymer ?
#
loop_
_entity_poly.entity_id
_entity_poly.type
_entity_poly.pdbx_seq_one_letter_code
_entity_poly.pdbx_strand_id
1 'polypeptide(L)'
;MNIETDGPSHSIEKIPLISVRDLRGDDQKRKLEIAEEIGQAARNFGFFRIYDHGIDLDLIEATYEAGRRFFAQRDAQKLDYYVGKSSNHRGYVPFTEKGDYADEVNRSYEAFDLGLDLPADDPDYLAGNRLLGPNVWPDVPGFQETVS
;
A
#
# COMPACT_ATOMS: atom_id res chain seq x y z
N MET A 1 13.73 24.31 -21.68
CA MET A 1 14.16 22.91 -21.83
C MET A 1 12.89 22.10 -21.72
N ASN A 2 12.32 21.70 -22.86
CA ASN A 2 11.04 20.98 -22.92
C ASN A 2 11.30 19.54 -22.53
N ILE A 3 10.66 19.08 -21.46
CA ILE A 3 10.66 17.66 -21.11
C ILE A 3 9.42 17.09 -21.79
N GLU A 4 9.59 16.57 -23.00
CA GLU A 4 8.58 15.74 -23.65
C GLU A 4 8.43 14.45 -22.83
N THR A 5 7.28 14.27 -22.20
CA THR A 5 6.89 12.99 -21.61
C THR A 5 6.19 12.19 -22.70
N ASP A 6 6.96 11.56 -23.58
CA ASP A 6 6.45 10.73 -24.68
C ASP A 6 6.07 9.33 -24.16
N GLY A 7 5.12 9.31 -23.22
CA GLY A 7 4.40 8.10 -22.82
C GLY A 7 2.97 8.20 -23.34
N PRO A 8 2.35 7.10 -23.80
CA PRO A 8 0.98 7.17 -24.30
C PRO A 8 0.04 7.65 -23.18
N SER A 9 -0.50 8.86 -23.37
CA SER A 9 -1.55 9.43 -22.53
C SER A 9 -2.82 8.59 -22.71
N HIS A 10 -2.99 7.61 -21.84
CA HIS A 10 -4.24 6.86 -21.74
C HIS A 10 -5.18 7.66 -20.84
N SER A 11 -6.28 8.16 -21.40
CA SER A 11 -7.37 8.73 -20.60
C SER A 11 -7.85 7.70 -19.56
N ILE A 12 -8.27 8.14 -18.38
CA ILE A 12 -8.68 7.24 -17.28
C ILE A 12 -9.77 6.23 -17.71
N GLU A 13 -10.63 6.63 -18.65
CA GLU A 13 -11.66 5.79 -19.25
C GLU A 13 -11.10 4.58 -20.03
N LYS A 14 -9.84 4.62 -20.45
CA LYS A 14 -9.16 3.53 -21.16
C LYS A 14 -8.41 2.57 -20.25
N ILE A 15 -8.30 2.87 -18.95
CA ILE A 15 -7.64 1.97 -17.99
C ILE A 15 -8.56 0.77 -17.74
N PRO A 16 -8.11 -0.47 -17.99
CA PRO A 16 -8.90 -1.67 -17.76
C PRO A 16 -9.51 -1.70 -16.36
N LEU A 17 -10.80 -2.02 -16.29
CA LEU A 17 -11.56 -2.19 -15.06
C LEU A 17 -12.09 -3.63 -15.03
N ILE A 18 -11.53 -4.46 -14.14
CA ILE A 18 -11.72 -5.91 -14.14
C ILE A 18 -12.49 -6.32 -12.88
N SER A 19 -13.56 -7.10 -13.03
CA SER A 19 -14.24 -7.69 -11.86
C SER A 19 -13.42 -8.88 -11.36
N VAL A 20 -13.19 -8.93 -10.06
CA VAL A 20 -12.49 -10.05 -9.40
C VAL A 20 -13.42 -10.94 -8.58
N ARG A 21 -14.75 -10.76 -8.73
CA ARG A 21 -15.76 -11.51 -7.98
C ARG A 21 -15.52 -13.03 -8.02
N ASP A 22 -15.35 -13.54 -9.23
CA ASP A 22 -15.34 -14.99 -9.49
C ASP A 22 -13.99 -15.65 -9.16
N LEU A 23 -12.95 -14.87 -8.81
CA LEU A 23 -11.68 -15.44 -8.34
C LEU A 23 -11.85 -16.24 -7.04
N ARG A 24 -12.89 -15.94 -6.26
CA ARG A 24 -13.25 -16.65 -5.02
C ARG A 24 -14.18 -17.84 -5.22
N GLY A 25 -14.76 -18.02 -6.41
CA GLY A 25 -15.65 -19.14 -6.72
C GLY A 25 -14.87 -20.41 -7.08
N ASP A 26 -15.58 -21.44 -7.55
CA ASP A 26 -14.97 -22.72 -7.96
C ASP A 26 -14.83 -22.88 -9.48
N ASP A 27 -15.39 -21.96 -10.28
CA ASP A 27 -15.34 -22.02 -11.75
C ASP A 27 -13.92 -21.74 -12.29
N GLN A 28 -13.21 -22.81 -12.61
CA GLN A 28 -11.85 -22.74 -13.15
C GLN A 28 -11.79 -22.05 -14.51
N LYS A 29 -12.81 -22.21 -15.35
CA LYS A 29 -12.83 -21.55 -16.66
C LYS A 29 -12.93 -20.04 -16.47
N ARG A 30 -13.83 -19.59 -15.60
CA ARG A 30 -13.98 -18.17 -15.29
C ARG A 30 -12.73 -17.56 -14.67
N LYS A 31 -12.05 -18.30 -13.78
CA LYS A 31 -10.74 -17.86 -13.23
C LYS A 31 -9.68 -17.67 -14.30
N LEU A 32 -9.60 -18.59 -15.28
CA LEU A 32 -8.66 -18.47 -16.39
C LEU A 32 -8.97 -17.29 -17.30
N GLU A 33 -10.25 -16.99 -17.54
CA GLU A 33 -10.67 -15.79 -18.28
C GLU A 33 -10.22 -14.51 -17.58
N ILE A 34 -10.48 -14.39 -16.27
CA ILE A 34 -10.04 -13.22 -15.48
C ILE A 34 -8.50 -13.11 -15.44
N ALA A 35 -7.79 -14.23 -15.32
CA ALA A 35 -6.33 -14.23 -15.36
C ALA A 35 -5.78 -13.73 -16.71
N GLU A 36 -6.44 -14.08 -17.81
CA GLU A 36 -6.08 -13.57 -19.13
C GLU A 36 -6.40 -12.08 -19.28
N GLU A 37 -7.54 -11.60 -18.76
CA GLU A 37 -7.88 -10.17 -18.71
C GLU A 37 -6.81 -9.37 -17.94
N ILE A 38 -6.41 -9.85 -16.75
CA ILE A 38 -5.33 -9.25 -15.94
C ILE A 38 -4.01 -9.27 -16.71
N GLY A 39 -3.67 -10.40 -17.32
CA GLY A 39 -2.44 -10.56 -18.09
C GLY A 39 -2.36 -9.60 -19.28
N GLN A 40 -3.46 -9.42 -20.00
CA GLN A 40 -3.54 -8.46 -21.11
C GLN A 40 -3.42 -7.01 -20.61
N ALA A 41 -4.12 -6.67 -19.52
CA ALA A 41 -4.05 -5.34 -18.94
C ALA A 41 -2.62 -5.01 -18.46
N ALA A 42 -1.97 -5.94 -17.76
CA ALA A 42 -0.59 -5.79 -17.31
C ALA A 42 0.40 -5.62 -18.48
N ARG A 43 0.27 -6.42 -19.55
CA ARG A 43 1.16 -6.32 -20.74
C ARG A 43 0.96 -5.04 -21.53
N ASN A 44 -0.29 -4.58 -21.67
CA ASN A 44 -0.62 -3.45 -22.55
C ASN A 44 -0.54 -2.09 -21.86
N PHE A 45 -0.88 -2.03 -20.57
CA PHE A 45 -0.98 -0.78 -19.81
C PHE A 45 0.01 -0.72 -18.64
N GLY A 46 0.48 -1.86 -18.13
CA GLY A 46 1.29 -1.93 -16.91
C GLY A 46 0.50 -1.81 -15.60
N PHE A 47 -0.80 -1.50 -15.66
CA PHE A 47 -1.68 -1.37 -14.51
C PHE A 47 -3.16 -1.54 -14.91
N PHE A 48 -4.03 -1.78 -13.93
CA PHE A 48 -5.47 -1.93 -14.09
C PHE A 48 -6.19 -1.58 -12.79
N ARG A 49 -7.50 -1.35 -12.87
CA ARG A 49 -8.39 -1.17 -11.71
C ARG A 49 -9.19 -2.45 -11.51
N ILE A 50 -9.52 -2.73 -10.26
CA ILE A 50 -10.39 -3.86 -9.91
C ILE A 50 -11.65 -3.38 -9.21
N TYR A 51 -12.72 -4.15 -9.35
CA TYR A 51 -13.96 -4.00 -8.58
C TYR A 51 -14.52 -5.39 -8.23
N ASP A 52 -15.57 -5.44 -7.41
CA ASP A 52 -16.06 -6.68 -6.78
C ASP A 52 -14.98 -7.43 -5.97
N HIS A 53 -14.04 -6.68 -5.40
CA HIS A 53 -13.01 -7.23 -4.50
C HIS A 53 -13.58 -7.60 -3.13
N GLY A 54 -14.83 -7.29 -2.80
CA GLY A 54 -15.48 -7.75 -1.56
C GLY A 54 -14.92 -7.13 -0.28
N ILE A 55 -14.15 -6.05 -0.39
CA ILE A 55 -13.72 -5.24 0.76
C ILE A 55 -14.82 -4.22 1.00
N ASP A 56 -15.27 -4.10 2.25
CA ASP A 56 -16.31 -3.15 2.65
C ASP A 56 -15.83 -1.71 2.41
N LEU A 57 -16.70 -0.88 1.83
CA LEU A 57 -16.43 0.53 1.63
C LEU A 57 -16.26 1.26 2.97
N ASP A 58 -17.03 0.87 3.99
CA ASP A 58 -16.93 1.48 5.32
C ASP A 58 -15.56 1.18 5.96
N LEU A 59 -14.99 0.00 5.72
CA LEU A 59 -13.64 -0.35 6.17
C LEU A 59 -12.55 0.47 5.43
N ILE A 60 -12.72 0.67 4.12
CA ILE A 60 -11.82 1.51 3.32
C ILE A 60 -11.83 2.95 3.86
N GLU A 61 -13.01 3.53 4.05
CA GLU A 61 -13.14 4.88 4.59
C GLU A 61 -12.61 4.98 6.04
N ALA A 62 -12.90 3.99 6.89
CA ALA A 62 -12.37 3.94 8.25
C ALA A 62 -10.83 3.89 8.27
N THR A 63 -10.22 3.16 7.32
CA THR A 63 -8.76 3.07 7.15
C THR A 63 -8.18 4.43 6.76
N TYR A 64 -8.80 5.13 5.80
CA TYR A 64 -8.39 6.50 5.44
C TYR A 64 -8.52 7.46 6.63
N GLU A 65 -9.60 7.37 7.39
CA GLU A 65 -9.79 8.19 8.59
C GLU A 65 -8.77 7.88 9.69
N ALA A 66 -8.39 6.62 9.89
CA ALA A 66 -7.32 6.24 10.81
C ALA A 66 -5.98 6.88 10.41
N GLY A 67 -5.65 6.83 9.12
CA GLY A 67 -4.50 7.53 8.56
C GLY A 67 -4.56 9.04 8.78
N ARG A 68 -5.70 9.68 8.45
CA ARG A 68 -5.90 11.13 8.65
C ARG A 68 -5.68 11.53 10.12
N ARG A 69 -6.20 10.76 11.07
CA ARG A 69 -6.00 11.01 12.52
C ARG A 69 -4.53 10.92 12.90
N PHE A 70 -3.80 9.94 12.39
CA PHE A 70 -2.37 9.82 12.66
C PHE A 70 -1.57 11.00 12.08
N PHE A 71 -1.75 11.31 10.79
CA PHE A 71 -0.97 12.35 10.10
C PHE A 71 -1.30 13.78 10.56
N ALA A 72 -2.48 14.00 11.14
CA ALA A 72 -2.87 15.27 11.77
C ALA A 72 -2.14 15.57 13.09
N GLN A 73 -1.42 14.60 13.67
CA GLN A 73 -0.63 14.82 14.88
C GLN A 73 0.59 15.71 14.60
N ARG A 74 1.17 16.27 15.68
CA ARG A 74 2.42 17.04 15.57
C ARG A 74 3.56 16.13 15.13
N ASP A 75 4.49 16.67 14.35
CA ASP A 75 5.65 15.91 13.85
C ASP A 75 6.43 15.21 14.96
N ALA A 76 6.60 15.84 16.12
CA ALA A 76 7.27 15.24 17.27
C ALA A 76 6.59 13.93 17.73
N GLN A 77 5.26 13.85 17.68
CA GLN A 77 4.49 12.64 18.06
C GLN A 77 4.59 11.57 16.97
N LYS A 78 4.55 11.97 15.68
CA LYS A 78 4.73 11.02 14.57
C LYS A 78 6.13 10.40 14.59
N LEU A 79 7.15 11.20 14.93
CA LEU A 79 8.55 10.76 15.07
C LEU A 79 8.79 9.77 16.22
N ASP A 80 7.85 9.62 17.16
CA ASP A 80 7.93 8.53 18.15
C ASP A 80 7.90 7.17 17.46
N TYR A 81 7.21 7.07 16.32
CA TYR A 81 7.07 5.88 15.48
C TYR A 81 8.04 5.84 14.29
N TYR A 82 9.08 6.68 14.28
CA TYR A 82 10.00 6.79 13.15
C TYR A 82 10.54 5.42 12.68
N VAL A 83 10.42 5.14 11.38
CA VAL A 83 10.75 3.85 10.75
C VAL A 83 12.20 3.41 11.05
N GLY A 84 13.14 4.35 11.16
CA GLY A 84 14.54 4.06 11.48
C GLY A 84 14.77 3.55 12.91
N LYS A 85 13.77 3.58 13.79
CA LYS A 85 13.80 2.92 15.10
C LYS A 85 13.45 1.42 15.03
N SER A 86 12.86 0.97 13.92
CA SER A 86 12.51 -0.45 13.70
C SER A 86 13.65 -1.21 13.03
N SER A 87 13.79 -2.51 13.35
CA SER A 87 14.74 -3.41 12.68
C SER A 87 14.19 -4.03 11.39
N ASN A 88 12.88 -4.00 11.21
CA ASN A 88 12.13 -4.68 10.16
C ASN A 88 11.36 -3.73 9.22
N HIS A 89 11.72 -2.44 9.19
CA HIS A 89 11.14 -1.42 8.30
C HIS A 89 9.63 -1.23 8.50
N ARG A 90 9.27 -0.82 9.73
CA ARG A 90 7.89 -0.52 10.16
C ARG A 90 7.82 0.84 10.85
N GLY A 91 6.73 1.55 10.61
CA GLY A 91 6.44 2.84 11.25
C GLY A 91 6.52 4.03 10.29
N TYR A 92 6.66 5.20 10.87
CA TYR A 92 6.50 6.49 10.22
C TYR A 92 7.72 6.93 9.39
N VAL A 93 7.47 7.33 8.15
CA VAL A 93 8.44 7.95 7.22
C VAL A 93 8.14 9.45 7.11
N PRO A 94 9.03 10.34 7.59
CA PRO A 94 8.82 11.78 7.52
C PRO A 94 9.03 12.34 6.10
N PHE A 95 8.46 13.52 5.82
CA PHE A 95 8.66 14.25 4.55
C PHE A 95 10.12 14.48 4.13
N THR A 96 11.05 14.47 5.09
CA THR A 96 12.48 14.65 4.87
C THR A 96 13.15 13.39 4.34
N GLU A 97 12.54 12.23 4.51
CA GLU A 97 13.03 10.95 4.02
C GLU A 97 12.32 10.60 2.74
N LYS A 98 13.09 10.71 1.67
CA LYS A 98 12.64 10.50 0.32
C LYS A 98 13.53 9.45 -0.34
N GLY A 99 12.99 8.70 -1.29
CA GLY A 99 13.74 7.70 -2.05
C GLY A 99 14.80 8.29 -2.98
N ASP A 100 15.58 7.44 -3.64
CA ASP A 100 16.62 7.86 -4.60
C ASP A 100 16.10 7.91 -6.06
N TYR A 101 14.81 8.18 -6.25
CA TYR A 101 14.21 8.22 -7.60
C TYR A 101 14.46 9.56 -8.29
N ALA A 102 14.58 9.53 -9.63
CA ALA A 102 14.87 10.73 -10.42
C ALA A 102 13.80 11.84 -10.28
N ASP A 103 12.56 11.47 -9.94
CA ASP A 103 11.44 12.38 -9.73
C ASP A 103 11.18 12.72 -8.24
N GLU A 104 12.02 12.22 -7.33
CA GLU A 104 11.78 12.35 -5.89
C GLU A 104 11.74 13.81 -5.41
N VAL A 105 12.48 14.69 -6.08
CA VAL A 105 12.46 16.14 -5.83
C VAL A 105 11.05 16.73 -5.96
N ASN A 106 10.17 16.10 -6.74
CA ASN A 106 8.79 16.53 -6.97
C ASN A 106 7.77 15.80 -6.08
N ARG A 107 8.22 14.84 -5.26
CA ARG A 107 7.35 14.09 -4.35
C ARG A 107 7.31 14.78 -2.99
N SER A 108 6.11 14.97 -2.46
CA SER A 108 5.87 15.49 -1.11
C SER A 108 4.87 14.57 -0.44
N TYR A 109 5.39 13.65 0.37
CA TYR A 109 4.59 12.71 1.13
C TYR A 109 5.27 12.44 2.46
N GLU A 110 4.46 12.06 3.43
CA GLU A 110 4.84 11.27 4.58
C GLU A 110 4.14 9.92 4.46
N ALA A 111 4.65 8.89 5.11
CA ALA A 111 4.07 7.55 5.04
C ALA A 111 4.09 6.85 6.40
N PHE A 112 3.33 5.76 6.49
CA PHE A 112 3.39 4.85 7.63
C PHE A 112 3.47 3.42 7.08
N ASP A 113 4.62 2.79 7.25
CA ASP A 113 4.93 1.51 6.66
C ASP A 113 4.50 0.37 7.58
N LEU A 114 3.63 -0.48 7.02
CA LEU A 114 3.11 -1.69 7.65
C LEU A 114 3.47 -2.89 6.77
N GLY A 115 3.47 -4.08 7.36
CA GLY A 115 3.57 -5.33 6.64
C GLY A 115 2.70 -6.41 7.28
N LEU A 116 2.96 -7.66 6.91
CA LEU A 116 2.38 -8.80 7.62
C LEU A 116 2.79 -8.70 9.09
N ASP A 117 1.80 -8.61 9.99
CA ASP A 117 2.04 -8.48 11.42
C ASP A 117 2.42 -9.86 12.01
N LEU A 118 3.71 -10.09 12.16
CA LEU A 118 4.25 -11.33 12.71
C LEU A 118 4.50 -11.18 14.21
N PRO A 119 4.34 -12.25 15.01
CA PRO A 119 4.63 -12.18 16.44
C PRO A 119 6.12 -11.91 16.68
N ALA A 120 6.44 -11.34 17.85
CA ALA A 120 7.81 -10.97 18.20
C ALA A 120 8.78 -12.16 18.35
N ASP A 121 8.24 -13.39 18.46
CA ASP A 121 9.01 -14.63 18.52
C ASP A 121 9.08 -15.36 17.17
N ASP A 122 8.66 -14.72 16.07
CA ASP A 122 8.82 -15.26 14.74
C ASP A 122 10.32 -15.56 14.43
N PRO A 123 10.66 -16.77 13.99
CA PRO A 123 12.06 -17.15 13.76
C PRO A 123 12.81 -16.27 12.74
N ASP A 124 12.13 -15.78 11.70
CA ASP A 124 12.76 -14.93 10.70
C ASP A 124 13.04 -13.54 11.28
N TYR A 125 12.13 -13.01 12.08
CA TYR A 125 12.36 -11.75 12.80
C TYR A 125 13.53 -11.86 13.78
N LEU A 126 13.58 -12.94 14.58
CA LEU A 126 14.68 -13.21 15.51
C LEU A 126 16.02 -13.43 14.80
N ALA A 127 16.01 -13.96 13.57
CA ALA A 127 17.18 -14.09 12.71
C ALA A 127 17.65 -12.76 12.09
N GLY A 128 16.95 -11.65 12.36
CA GLY A 128 17.31 -10.32 11.87
C GLY A 128 16.82 -10.04 10.45
N ASN A 129 15.76 -10.72 9.99
CA ASN A 129 15.14 -10.41 8.72
C ASN A 129 14.64 -8.95 8.72
N ARG A 130 15.03 -8.20 7.69
CA ARG A 130 14.78 -6.75 7.60
C ARG A 130 13.36 -6.39 7.16
N LEU A 131 12.54 -7.37 6.79
CA LEU A 131 11.20 -7.16 6.25
C LEU A 131 10.12 -7.99 6.95
N LEU A 132 10.49 -8.91 7.84
CA LEU A 132 9.56 -9.77 8.59
C LEU A 132 9.66 -9.43 10.07
N GLY A 133 8.52 -9.35 10.75
CA GLY A 133 8.42 -9.05 12.18
C GLY A 133 7.16 -8.26 12.53
N PRO A 134 6.98 -7.89 13.81
CA PRO A 134 5.80 -7.17 14.26
C PRO A 134 5.73 -5.77 13.65
N ASN A 135 4.51 -5.29 13.42
CA ASN A 135 4.25 -3.90 13.10
C ASN A 135 4.47 -3.02 14.33
N VAL A 136 4.79 -1.74 14.09
CA VAL A 136 4.82 -0.71 15.12
C VAL A 136 3.50 0.04 15.06
N TRP A 137 2.58 -0.28 15.97
CA TRP A 137 1.25 0.34 15.97
C TRP A 137 1.24 1.69 16.69
N PRO A 138 0.65 2.75 16.10
CA PRO A 138 0.57 4.04 16.75
C PRO A 138 -0.51 4.04 17.84
N ASP A 139 -0.28 4.80 18.91
CA ASP A 139 -1.27 5.11 19.95
C ASP A 139 -2.32 6.11 19.43
N VAL A 140 -3.08 5.66 18.43
CA VAL A 140 -4.23 6.34 17.84
C VAL A 140 -5.44 5.45 18.06
N PRO A 141 -6.52 5.94 18.70
CA PRO A 141 -7.68 5.12 19.00
C PRO A 141 -8.24 4.41 17.76
N GLY A 142 -8.37 3.08 17.86
CA GLY A 142 -8.94 2.23 16.83
C GLY A 142 -8.03 1.98 15.62
N PHE A 143 -6.78 2.45 15.62
CA PHE A 143 -5.91 2.36 14.44
C PHE A 143 -5.57 0.91 14.10
N GLN A 144 -5.03 0.16 15.06
CA GLN A 144 -4.67 -1.24 14.84
C GLN A 144 -5.89 -2.07 14.46
N GLU A 145 -7.01 -1.91 15.18
CA GLU A 145 -8.23 -2.68 14.95
C GLU A 145 -8.85 -2.43 13.56
N THR A 146 -8.66 -1.23 13.01
CA THR A 146 -9.18 -0.87 11.69
C THR A 146 -8.24 -1.31 10.57
N VAL A 147 -6.92 -1.26 10.79
CA VAL A 147 -5.91 -1.39 9.74
C VAL A 147 -5.30 -2.80 9.66
N SER A 148 -5.42 -3.62 10.70
CA SER A 148 -4.87 -4.99 10.77
C SER A 148 -5.59 -6.01 9.90
#